data_AF-A0A814KR59-F1
#
_entry.id   AF-A0A814KR59-F1
#
_cell.length_a   1.000
_cell.length_b   1.000
_cell.length_c   1.000
_cell.angle_alpha   90.00
_cell.angle_beta   90.00
_cell.angle_gamma   90.00
#
_symmetry.space_group_name_H-M   'P 1'
#
loop_
_entity.id
_entity.type
_entity.pdbx_description
1 polymer ?
#
loop_
_entity_poly.entity_id
_entity_poly.type
_entity_poly.pdbx_seq_one_letter_code
_entity_poly.pdbx_strand_id
1 'polypeptide(L)'
;MRVSSVCAALLVKYIQQHGEHFTKSDSQLNLSSAYQAKTIRDFDTHIVIPEYGFHDVEHYYTEASSNKWIKYIHTPTLILSANDDPVCPVDGLPIDDVLKNPYIIAIKTLEGGYVSYLQGLWPKAFSYDNIVVVVDYIKARLKQRGVSKD
;
A
#
# COMPACT_ATOMS: atom_id res chain seq x y z
N MET A 1 3.46 -14.68 -1.43
CA MET A 1 3.68 -15.22 -0.05
C MET A 1 5.11 -15.06 0.50
N ARG A 2 6.20 -15.09 -0.30
CA ARG A 2 7.59 -14.99 0.22
C ARG A 2 8.08 -13.57 0.59
N VAL A 3 7.43 -12.51 0.10
CA VAL A 3 7.92 -11.14 0.28
C VAL A 3 7.43 -10.52 1.60
N SER A 4 6.18 -10.80 1.98
CA SER A 4 5.60 -10.39 3.27
C SER A 4 6.43 -10.82 4.49
N SER A 5 7.06 -12.00 4.42
CA SER A 5 7.88 -12.52 5.53
C SER A 5 9.21 -11.77 5.73
N VAL A 6 9.79 -11.22 4.66
CA VAL A 6 11.01 -10.40 4.77
C VAL A 6 10.68 -9.06 5.41
N CYS A 7 9.58 -8.43 4.98
CA CYS A 7 9.10 -7.19 5.59
C CYS A 7 8.75 -7.39 7.08
N ALA A 8 8.06 -8.46 7.42
CA ALA A 8 7.75 -8.81 8.81
C ALA A 8 9.03 -8.96 9.66
N ALA A 9 10.05 -9.66 9.14
CA ALA A 9 11.32 -9.82 9.85
C ALA A 9 12.04 -8.48 10.09
N LEU A 10 11.99 -7.55 9.12
CA LEU A 10 12.54 -6.21 9.29
C LEU A 10 11.78 -5.38 10.32
N LEU A 11 10.45 -5.47 10.33
CA LEU A 11 9.61 -4.81 11.33
C LEU A 11 9.85 -5.38 12.74
N VAL A 12 10.00 -6.71 12.86
CA VAL A 12 10.39 -7.36 14.12
C VAL A 12 11.75 -6.84 14.60
N LYS A 13 12.75 -6.79 13.71
CA LYS A 13 14.07 -6.25 14.04
C LYS A 13 13.99 -4.79 14.50
N TYR A 14 13.15 -3.99 13.85
CA TYR A 14 12.92 -2.60 14.24
C TYR A 14 12.32 -2.50 15.66
N ILE A 15 11.29 -3.28 15.98
CA ILE A 15 10.70 -3.27 17.32
C ILE A 15 11.66 -3.84 18.38
N GLN A 16 12.50 -4.80 18.04
CA GLN A 16 13.55 -5.25 18.97
C GLN A 16 14.55 -4.15 19.33
N GLN A 17 14.80 -3.22 18.41
CA GLN A 17 15.75 -2.13 18.60
C GLN A 17 15.13 -0.87 19.24
N HIS A 18 13.82 -0.69 19.07
CA HIS A 18 13.12 0.57 19.37
C HIS A 18 11.81 0.37 20.14
N GLY A 19 11.61 -0.82 20.71
CA GLY A 19 10.37 -1.22 21.38
C GLY A 19 10.01 -0.34 22.58
N GLU A 20 10.99 0.33 23.19
CA GLU A 20 10.79 1.30 24.26
C GLU A 20 9.90 2.48 23.87
N HIS A 21 9.82 2.81 22.58
CA HIS A 21 8.93 3.86 22.07
C HIS A 21 7.47 3.39 21.94
N PHE A 22 7.21 2.09 22.03
CA PHE A 22 5.89 1.48 21.93
C PHE A 22 5.36 1.15 23.33
N THR A 23 5.19 2.21 24.13
CA THR A 23 4.83 2.14 25.55
C THR A 23 3.71 3.11 25.88
N LYS A 24 2.72 3.26 24.98
CA LYS A 24 1.50 3.98 25.35
C LYS A 24 0.96 3.38 26.65
N SER A 25 0.67 4.26 27.61
CA SER A 25 0.38 3.87 28.99
C SER A 25 -0.81 2.91 29.15
N ASP A 26 -1.68 2.84 28.13
CA ASP A 26 -2.84 1.94 28.06
C ASP A 26 -2.67 0.77 27.07
N SER A 27 -1.51 0.58 26.45
CA SER A 27 -1.33 -0.50 25.47
C SER A 27 -1.18 -1.86 26.17
N GLN A 28 -1.91 -2.86 25.67
CA GLN A 28 -1.77 -4.26 26.10
C GLN A 28 -0.63 -4.97 25.36
N LEU A 29 0.39 -4.20 24.95
CA LEU A 29 1.43 -4.69 24.06
C LEU A 29 2.31 -5.73 24.76
N ASN A 30 2.38 -6.92 24.17
CA ASN A 30 3.34 -7.95 24.59
C ASN A 30 4.47 -8.05 23.56
N LEU A 31 5.61 -7.41 23.87
CA LEU A 31 6.79 -7.41 23.00
C LEU A 31 7.31 -8.82 22.69
N SER A 32 7.14 -9.79 23.60
CA SER A 32 7.57 -11.18 23.35
C SER A 32 6.75 -11.84 22.25
N SER A 33 5.44 -11.58 22.20
CA SER A 33 4.57 -12.06 21.12
C SER A 33 4.87 -11.35 19.81
N ALA A 34 5.14 -10.04 19.88
CA ALA A 34 5.51 -9.25 18.72
C ALA A 34 6.77 -9.75 18.01
N TYR A 35 7.79 -10.19 18.76
CA TYR A 35 9.02 -10.74 18.19
C TYR A 35 8.84 -12.04 17.41
N GLN A 36 7.68 -12.68 17.52
CA GLN A 36 7.37 -13.94 16.82
C GLN A 36 6.58 -13.72 15.52
N ALA A 37 6.27 -12.47 15.14
CA ALA A 37 5.54 -12.17 13.93
C ALA A 37 6.28 -12.67 12.67
N LYS A 38 5.60 -13.44 11.82
CA LYS A 38 6.16 -14.00 10.58
C LYS A 38 5.61 -13.33 9.33
N THR A 39 4.49 -12.62 9.46
CA THR A 39 3.84 -11.86 8.40
C THR A 39 3.54 -10.44 8.87
N ILE A 40 3.28 -9.54 7.93
CA ILE A 40 2.82 -8.17 8.25
C ILE A 40 1.51 -8.24 9.06
N ARG A 41 0.62 -9.19 8.73
CA ARG A 41 -0.63 -9.41 9.47
C ARG A 41 -0.38 -9.84 10.92
N ASP A 42 0.60 -10.71 11.16
CA ASP A 42 1.00 -11.10 12.53
C ASP A 42 1.57 -9.91 13.28
N PHE A 43 2.38 -9.10 12.61
CA PHE A 43 2.95 -7.89 13.18
C PHE A 43 1.83 -6.93 13.59
N ASP A 44 0.89 -6.66 12.69
CA ASP A 44 -0.26 -5.81 12.96
C ASP A 44 -1.08 -6.36 14.15
N THR A 45 -1.34 -7.67 14.16
CA THR A 45 -2.08 -8.34 15.25
C THR A 45 -1.40 -8.17 16.61
N HIS A 46 -0.09 -8.35 16.70
CA HIS A 46 0.63 -8.33 17.98
C HIS A 46 1.14 -6.95 18.39
N ILE A 47 1.26 -6.00 17.47
CA ILE A 47 1.77 -4.64 17.70
C ILE A 47 0.67 -3.60 17.50
N VAL A 48 0.16 -3.50 16.28
CA VAL A 48 -0.71 -2.38 15.87
C VAL A 48 -2.04 -2.43 16.62
N ILE A 49 -2.66 -3.61 16.74
CA ILE A 49 -3.93 -3.76 17.44
C ILE A 49 -3.82 -3.30 18.92
N PRO A 50 -2.92 -3.84 19.75
CA PRO A 50 -2.82 -3.42 21.15
C PRO A 50 -2.30 -1.99 21.33
N GLU A 51 -1.45 -1.48 20.42
CA GLU A 51 -0.88 -0.13 20.53
C GLU A 51 -1.85 0.98 20.11
N TYR A 52 -2.81 0.67 19.23
CA TYR A 52 -3.76 1.66 18.70
C TYR A 52 -5.21 1.39 19.09
N GLY A 53 -5.48 0.35 19.88
CA GLY A 53 -6.81 0.10 20.47
C GLY A 53 -7.85 -0.40 19.47
N PHE A 54 -7.42 -1.07 18.40
CA PHE A 54 -8.36 -1.77 17.51
C PHE A 54 -8.87 -3.05 18.19
N HIS A 55 -10.09 -3.48 17.85
CA HIS A 55 -10.65 -4.73 18.38
C HIS A 55 -9.87 -5.97 17.91
N ASP A 56 -9.59 -6.04 16.61
CA ASP A 56 -8.82 -7.10 15.97
C ASP A 56 -8.23 -6.59 14.64
N VAL A 57 -7.47 -7.46 13.95
CA VAL A 57 -6.80 -7.13 12.69
C VAL A 57 -7.77 -6.86 11.53
N GLU A 58 -8.96 -7.46 11.53
CA GLU A 58 -9.98 -7.18 10.50
C GLU A 58 -10.60 -5.80 10.72
N HIS A 59 -10.88 -5.45 11.97
CA HIS A 59 -11.36 -4.12 12.35
C HIS A 59 -10.35 -3.05 11.97
N TYR A 60 -9.06 -3.28 12.24
CA TYR A 60 -7.99 -2.40 11.78
C TYR A 60 -7.99 -2.22 10.27
N TYR A 61 -7.95 -3.31 9.49
CA TYR A 61 -7.93 -3.17 8.03
C TYR A 61 -9.24 -2.60 7.46
N THR A 62 -10.38 -2.81 8.12
CA THR A 62 -11.67 -2.23 7.68
C THR A 62 -11.72 -0.72 7.92
N GLU A 63 -11.24 -0.27 9.08
CA GLU A 63 -11.31 1.14 9.46
C GLU A 63 -10.16 1.98 8.90
N ALA A 64 -8.96 1.42 8.83
CA ALA A 64 -7.77 2.12 8.30
C ALA A 64 -7.70 2.09 6.77
N SER A 65 -8.45 1.22 6.09
CA SER A 65 -8.42 1.13 4.62
C SER A 65 -9.28 2.20 3.94
N SER A 66 -8.79 2.68 2.80
CA SER A 66 -9.54 3.55 1.89
C SER A 66 -10.55 2.80 1.01
N ASN A 67 -10.57 1.46 1.04
CA ASN A 67 -11.37 0.62 0.13
C ASN A 67 -12.85 0.99 0.12
N LYS A 68 -13.45 1.26 1.30
CA LYS A 68 -14.88 1.61 1.43
C LYS A 68 -15.27 2.91 0.72
N TRP A 69 -14.29 3.74 0.36
CA TRP A 69 -14.49 5.05 -0.26
C TRP A 69 -14.33 5.05 -1.78
N ILE A 70 -13.77 3.99 -2.37
CA ILE A 70 -13.47 3.89 -3.81
C ILE A 70 -14.71 4.15 -4.68
N LYS A 71 -15.87 3.65 -4.27
CA LYS A 71 -17.14 3.85 -4.97
C LYS A 71 -17.65 5.30 -5.01
N TYR A 72 -17.14 6.16 -4.14
CA TYR A 72 -17.54 7.59 -4.06
C TYR A 72 -16.58 8.52 -4.79
N ILE A 73 -15.55 7.99 -5.45
CA ILE A 73 -14.63 8.80 -6.26
C ILE A 73 -15.37 9.32 -7.50
N HIS A 74 -15.50 10.64 -7.61
CA HIS A 74 -16.06 11.35 -8.77
C HIS A 74 -15.02 12.18 -9.54
N THR A 75 -13.78 12.20 -9.06
CA THR A 75 -12.65 12.80 -9.75
C THR A 75 -11.99 11.71 -10.59
N PRO A 76 -11.67 11.97 -11.87
CA PRO A 76 -10.92 11.03 -12.69
C PRO A 76 -9.62 10.60 -12.00
N THR A 77 -9.51 9.31 -11.68
CA THR A 77 -8.41 8.73 -10.90
C THR A 77 -7.77 7.57 -11.65
N LEU A 78 -6.44 7.57 -11.66
CA LEU A 78 -5.63 6.45 -12.12
C LEU A 78 -5.09 5.71 -10.88
N ILE A 79 -5.36 4.41 -10.79
CA ILE A 79 -4.76 3.50 -9.81
C ILE A 79 -3.73 2.65 -10.55
N LEU A 80 -2.49 2.65 -10.07
CA LEU A 80 -1.40 1.83 -10.61
C LEU A 80 -0.86 0.95 -9.48
N SER A 81 -0.86 -0.36 -9.68
CA SER A 81 -0.42 -1.33 -8.66
C SER A 81 0.40 -2.45 -9.26
N ALA A 82 1.46 -2.84 -8.56
CA ALA A 82 2.40 -3.87 -8.99
C ALA A 82 2.18 -5.19 -8.25
N ASN A 83 2.25 -6.31 -8.95
CA ASN A 83 2.02 -7.63 -8.36
C ASN A 83 3.18 -8.10 -7.46
N ASP A 84 4.37 -7.54 -7.64
CA ASP A 84 5.56 -7.77 -6.82
C ASP A 84 5.69 -6.79 -5.65
N ASP A 85 4.68 -5.94 -5.41
CA ASP A 85 4.64 -5.02 -4.28
C ASP A 85 4.60 -5.80 -2.93
N PRO A 86 5.63 -5.67 -2.07
CA PRO A 86 5.69 -6.33 -0.76
C PRO A 86 4.65 -5.86 0.26
N VAL A 87 4.14 -4.64 0.12
CA VAL A 87 3.43 -3.90 1.16
C VAL A 87 1.97 -3.66 0.76
N CYS A 88 1.72 -3.28 -0.50
CA CYS A 88 0.38 -3.04 -1.04
C CYS A 88 0.04 -4.06 -2.14
N PRO A 89 -0.24 -5.33 -1.78
CA PRO A 89 -0.57 -6.35 -2.76
C PRO A 89 -1.85 -5.99 -3.51
N VAL A 90 -1.87 -6.29 -4.81
CA VAL A 90 -3.01 -5.99 -5.71
C VAL A 90 -4.32 -6.62 -5.22
N ASP A 91 -4.25 -7.76 -4.54
CA ASP A 91 -5.41 -8.46 -3.97
C ASP A 91 -6.10 -7.64 -2.87
N GLY A 92 -5.46 -6.59 -2.34
CA GLY A 92 -6.05 -5.64 -1.40
C GLY A 92 -6.97 -4.61 -2.05
N LEU A 93 -7.00 -4.49 -3.39
CA LEU A 93 -7.89 -3.56 -4.09
C LEU A 93 -9.34 -4.11 -4.14
N PRO A 94 -10.36 -3.26 -3.91
CA PRO A 94 -11.76 -3.66 -4.03
C PRO A 94 -12.17 -3.67 -5.52
N ILE A 95 -11.74 -4.71 -6.25
CA ILE A 95 -11.86 -4.81 -7.71
C ILE A 95 -13.28 -4.55 -8.21
N ASP A 96 -14.30 -5.07 -7.50
CA ASP A 96 -15.69 -4.86 -7.90
C ASP A 96 -16.10 -3.39 -7.87
N ASP A 97 -15.70 -2.63 -6.84
CA ASP A 97 -16.00 -1.20 -6.72
C ASP A 97 -15.19 -0.39 -7.74
N VAL A 98 -13.95 -0.79 -7.99
CA VAL A 98 -13.09 -0.20 -9.03
C VAL A 98 -13.72 -0.36 -10.41
N LEU A 99 -14.16 -1.56 -10.77
CA LEU A 99 -14.75 -1.84 -12.10
C LEU A 99 -16.11 -1.17 -12.30
N LYS A 100 -16.87 -0.95 -11.22
CA LYS A 100 -18.17 -0.26 -11.28
C LYS A 100 -18.05 1.26 -11.35
N ASN A 101 -16.92 1.84 -10.95
CA ASN A 101 -16.75 3.28 -10.91
C ASN A 101 -16.19 3.83 -12.25
N PRO A 102 -16.98 4.58 -13.04
CA PRO A 102 -16.56 5.08 -14.35
C PRO A 102 -15.47 6.18 -14.28
N TYR A 103 -15.18 6.72 -13.09
CA TYR A 103 -14.14 7.71 -12.88
C TYR A 103 -12.77 7.07 -12.63
N ILE A 104 -12.69 5.75 -12.51
CA ILE A 104 -11.45 5.05 -12.14
C ILE A 104 -10.92 4.26 -13.33
N ILE A 105 -9.62 4.41 -13.57
CA ILE A 105 -8.82 3.51 -14.40
C ILE A 105 -7.86 2.80 -13.46
N ALA A 106 -7.88 1.47 -13.42
CA ALA A 106 -6.94 0.68 -12.64
C ALA A 106 -6.03 -0.13 -13.55
N ILE A 107 -4.73 -0.09 -13.29
CA ILE A 107 -3.70 -0.80 -14.03
C ILE A 107 -2.94 -1.69 -13.06
N LYS A 108 -2.94 -2.99 -13.37
CA LYS A 108 -2.12 -3.99 -12.70
C LYS A 108 -0.88 -4.28 -13.56
N THR A 109 0.30 -4.14 -12.99
CA THR A 109 1.56 -4.57 -13.64
C THR A 109 2.08 -5.85 -12.99
N LEU A 110 2.90 -6.60 -13.73
CA LEU A 110 3.58 -7.77 -13.17
C LEU A 110 4.69 -7.38 -12.18
N GLU A 111 5.42 -6.32 -12.52
CA GLU A 111 6.59 -5.85 -11.78
C GLU A 111 6.55 -4.33 -11.60
N GLY A 112 7.16 -3.82 -10.54
CA GLY A 112 7.16 -2.39 -10.23
C GLY A 112 7.56 -2.06 -8.80
N GLY A 113 7.35 -2.98 -7.86
CA GLY A 113 7.65 -2.79 -6.44
C GLY A 113 6.80 -1.71 -5.76
N TYR A 114 7.14 -1.40 -4.50
CA TYR A 114 6.35 -0.50 -3.65
C TYR A 114 6.59 0.99 -3.92
N VAL A 115 7.84 1.38 -4.18
CA VAL A 115 8.24 2.79 -4.22
C VAL A 115 8.32 3.33 -5.64
N SER A 116 8.75 2.51 -6.61
CA SER A 116 9.05 3.00 -7.96
C SER A 116 9.20 1.88 -8.97
N TYR A 117 8.63 2.09 -10.16
CA TYR A 117 8.64 1.15 -11.28
C TYR A 117 9.93 1.26 -12.11
N LEU A 118 11.09 1.02 -11.47
CA LEU A 118 12.41 1.16 -12.09
C LEU A 118 12.61 0.19 -13.26
N GLN A 119 13.21 0.66 -14.34
CA GLN A 119 13.67 -0.18 -15.45
C GLN A 119 15.19 -0.28 -15.48
N GLY A 120 15.70 -1.38 -16.02
CA GLY A 120 17.13 -1.57 -16.25
C GLY A 120 17.91 -1.99 -15.00
N LEU A 121 19.21 -2.26 -15.19
CA LEU A 121 20.08 -2.82 -14.15
C LEU A 121 20.75 -1.75 -13.28
N TRP A 122 20.60 -0.48 -13.62
CA TRP A 122 21.29 0.63 -12.95
C TRP A 122 20.31 1.40 -12.05
N PRO A 123 20.64 1.68 -10.78
CA PRO A 123 19.73 2.33 -9.83
C PRO A 123 19.39 3.80 -10.16
N LYS A 124 20.00 4.37 -11.20
CA LYS A 124 19.64 5.71 -11.76
C LYS A 124 18.82 5.62 -13.03
N ALA A 125 18.46 4.42 -13.46
CA ALA A 125 17.70 4.23 -14.67
C ALA A 125 16.25 4.70 -14.48
N PHE A 126 15.58 4.93 -15.60
CA PHE A 126 14.25 5.52 -15.64
C PHE A 126 13.20 4.62 -14.99
N SER A 127 12.19 5.22 -14.39
CA SER A 127 10.98 4.50 -13.97
C SER A 127 9.89 4.64 -15.03
N TYR A 128 9.27 3.53 -15.39
CA TYR A 128 8.39 3.47 -16.56
C TYR A 128 6.98 3.99 -16.28
N ASP A 129 6.55 3.92 -15.03
CA ASP A 129 5.33 4.55 -14.52
C ASP A 129 5.31 6.04 -14.85
N ASN A 130 6.45 6.72 -14.64
CA ASN A 130 6.57 8.15 -14.85
C ASN A 130 6.58 8.56 -16.32
N ILE A 131 7.02 7.70 -17.25
CA ILE A 131 7.19 8.11 -18.65
C ILE A 131 5.98 7.77 -19.51
N VAL A 132 5.37 6.61 -19.30
CA VAL A 132 4.34 6.11 -20.23
C VAL A 132 2.95 6.16 -19.62
N VAL A 133 2.75 5.68 -18.39
CA VAL A 133 1.39 5.49 -17.87
C VAL A 133 0.86 6.74 -17.19
N VAL A 134 1.62 7.30 -16.23
CA VAL A 134 1.17 8.45 -15.44
C VAL A 134 1.18 9.73 -16.28
N VAL A 135 2.25 9.96 -17.05
CA VAL A 135 2.36 11.17 -17.89
C VAL A 135 1.33 11.19 -19.00
N ASP A 136 1.07 10.06 -19.68
CA ASP A 136 0.06 10.05 -20.75
C ASP A 136 -1.35 10.20 -20.18
N TYR A 137 -1.64 9.61 -19.02
CA TYR A 137 -2.89 9.87 -18.30
C TYR A 137 -3.05 11.37 -17.98
N ILE A 138 -2.03 12.00 -17.39
CA ILE A 138 -2.07 13.43 -17.06
C ILE A 138 -2.25 14.29 -18.32
N LYS A 139 -1.48 14.03 -19.39
CA LYS A 139 -1.62 14.73 -20.68
C LYS A 139 -3.03 14.61 -21.23
N ALA A 140 -3.61 13.40 -21.23
CA ALA A 140 -4.97 13.16 -21.67
C ALA A 140 -5.99 13.95 -20.83
N ARG A 141 -5.81 13.99 -19.51
CA ARG A 141 -6.66 14.77 -18.60
C ARG A 141 -6.54 16.29 -18.81
N LEU A 142 -5.33 16.80 -19.07
CA LEU A 142 -5.10 18.22 -19.36
C LEU A 142 -5.72 18.62 -20.70
N LYS A 143 -5.59 17.76 -21.73
CA LYS A 143 -6.23 17.97 -23.03
C LYS A 143 -7.75 18.00 -22.91
N GLN A 144 -8.35 17.06 -22.17
CA GLN A 144 -9.80 17.04 -21.90
C GLN A 144 -10.29 18.28 -21.15
N ARG A 145 -9.45 18.92 -20.34
CA ARG A 145 -9.75 20.17 -19.63
C ARG A 145 -9.49 21.42 -20.47
N GLY A 146 -8.97 21.30 -21.69
CA GLY A 146 -8.60 22.43 -22.55
C GLY A 146 -7.39 23.22 -22.07
N VAL A 147 -6.51 22.62 -21.24
CA VAL A 147 -5.35 23.30 -20.63
C VAL A 147 -4.06 23.11 -21.45
N SER A 148 -4.04 22.21 -22.43
CA SER A 148 -2.86 22.00 -23.28
C SER A 148 -2.75 23.09 -24.35
N LYS A 149 -1.59 23.75 -24.44
CA LYS A 149 -1.14 24.38 -25.69
C LYS A 149 -0.56 23.27 -26.57
N ASP A 150 -0.86 23.33 -27.87
CA ASP A 150 -0.27 22.47 -28.90
C ASP A 150 1.26 22.59 -28.92
#